data_AF-A0A077ZD25-F1
#
_entry.id   AF-A0A077ZD25-F1
#
_cell.length_a   1.000
_cell.length_b   1.000
_cell.length_c   1.000
_cell.angle_alpha   90.00
_cell.angle_beta   90.00
_cell.angle_gamma   90.00
#
_symmetry.space_group_name_H-M   'P 1'
#
loop_
_entity.id
_entity.type
_entity.pdbx_description
1 polymer ?
#
loop_
_entity_poly.entity_id
_entity_poly.type
_entity_poly.pdbx_seq_one_letter_code
_entity_poly.pdbx_strand_id
1 'polypeptide(L)'
;MRKAERIESIQIGNETSAFVEIQVGRAVSADEYEVLLPAMAFMSPKESHQLDHMNRVRMFSKACLVSKVADQLWDRVKVICTQPFNRSVGYGLSFIRLQSPEEETTEKQLAPGSYAQFGKFLLQADNDANKKSTNSVDRFEQWRISHKLSVADVEKATSKVANSHEKVKTNHDEQSNAEKSDIRDSASPKRQSANNNHIGQRQLEAKKPKKAPPFSCLLKGVTFVLSGFMHPMRGDLRDKATKMGATYRSNWDNQCTHLICAFPNTPKYKQVFGKGLIVKKEWILDCFNEKRRMPLLRYLFDTTGYKSGDDEIDSDHPSAAQPSTSSSSIMPTTFERTANLQPAQESTASSFAEATDSNGTDSDDIYNRTTDDESPTASN
;
A
#
# COMPACT_ATOMS: atom_id res chain seq x y z
N MET A 1 26.36 6.34 -10.86
CA MET A 1 26.49 4.93 -11.32
C MET A 1 27.81 4.80 -12.08
N ARG A 2 28.37 3.59 -12.23
CA ARG A 2 29.63 3.40 -12.98
C ARG A 2 29.43 3.44 -14.50
N LYS A 3 28.28 2.96 -14.97
CA LYS A 3 27.81 3.03 -16.36
C LYS A 3 26.38 3.57 -16.36
N ALA A 4 25.93 4.10 -17.51
CA ALA A 4 24.53 4.49 -17.67
C ALA A 4 23.67 3.22 -17.81
N GLU A 5 22.64 3.07 -16.99
CA GLU A 5 21.79 1.88 -16.94
C GLU A 5 20.30 2.26 -16.92
N ARG A 6 19.45 1.33 -17.36
CA ARG A 6 18.00 1.42 -17.17
C ARG A 6 17.68 0.97 -15.76
N ILE A 7 16.71 1.59 -15.11
CA ILE A 7 16.29 1.24 -13.75
C ILE A 7 14.92 0.58 -13.84
N GLU A 8 14.84 -0.71 -13.52
CA GLU A 8 13.58 -1.46 -13.53
C GLU A 8 12.90 -1.47 -12.16
N SER A 9 13.69 -1.57 -11.10
CA SER A 9 13.14 -1.57 -9.74
C SER A 9 14.05 -0.82 -8.77
N ILE A 10 13.43 -0.31 -7.71
CA ILE A 10 14.09 0.47 -6.66
C ILE A 10 13.62 -0.08 -5.31
N GLN A 11 14.56 -0.42 -4.44
CA GLN A 11 14.28 -0.75 -3.04
C GLN A 11 14.85 0.36 -2.16
N ILE A 12 14.03 0.88 -1.26
CA ILE A 12 14.40 1.97 -0.36
C ILE A 12 14.13 1.52 1.07
N GLY A 13 15.17 1.50 1.90
CA GLY A 13 15.07 1.39 3.34
C GLY A 13 15.11 2.77 3.96
N ASN A 14 14.01 3.18 4.59
CA ASN A 14 13.92 4.48 5.25
C ASN A 14 14.81 4.53 6.52
N GLU A 15 15.18 5.74 6.92
CA GLU A 15 15.67 6.05 8.25
C GLU A 15 15.06 7.41 8.63
N THR A 16 13.91 7.41 9.29
CA THR A 16 13.22 8.63 9.79
C THR A 16 12.75 9.66 8.75
N SER A 17 12.86 9.42 7.44
CA SER A 17 12.32 10.34 6.43
C SER A 17 10.80 10.19 6.26
N ALA A 18 10.07 11.30 6.14
CA ALA A 18 8.63 11.26 5.87
C ALA A 18 8.34 11.03 4.40
N PHE A 19 9.07 11.71 3.52
CA PHE A 19 8.94 11.59 2.07
C PHE A 19 10.30 11.31 1.44
N VAL A 20 10.32 10.47 0.41
CA VAL A 20 11.51 10.20 -0.39
C VAL A 20 11.13 10.31 -1.87
N GLU A 21 11.90 11.11 -2.60
CA GLU A 21 11.78 11.29 -4.05
C GLU A 21 13.09 10.86 -4.72
N ILE A 22 13.00 10.24 -5.89
CA ILE A 22 14.17 9.87 -6.69
C ILE A 22 14.08 10.53 -8.05
N GLN A 23 15.11 11.32 -8.34
CA GLN A 23 15.33 11.94 -9.63
C GLN A 23 16.55 11.32 -10.28
N VAL A 24 16.58 11.31 -11.61
CA VAL A 24 17.67 10.78 -12.41
C VAL A 24 18.15 11.85 -13.38
N GLY A 25 19.44 11.83 -13.68
CA GLY A 25 20.07 12.80 -14.58
C GLY A 25 21.17 12.13 -15.38
N ARG A 26 21.66 12.84 -16.38
CA ARG A 26 22.82 12.43 -17.18
C ARG A 26 24.04 13.24 -16.74
N ALA A 27 25.23 12.66 -16.74
CA ALA A 27 26.43 13.37 -16.34
C ALA A 27 26.80 14.50 -17.30
N VAL A 28 26.29 14.42 -18.54
CA VAL A 28 26.45 15.43 -19.59
C VAL A 28 25.68 16.72 -19.25
N SER A 29 24.51 16.63 -18.62
CA SER A 29 23.69 17.78 -18.22
C SER A 29 23.61 17.89 -16.69
N ALA A 30 24.45 18.74 -16.11
CA ALA A 30 24.65 18.78 -14.66
C ALA A 30 23.38 19.16 -13.86
N ASP A 31 22.50 19.98 -14.42
CA ASP A 31 21.34 20.56 -13.72
C ASP A 31 19.99 19.97 -14.16
N GLU A 32 19.99 19.06 -15.15
CA GLU A 32 18.76 18.45 -15.66
C GLU A 32 18.51 17.12 -14.95
N TYR A 33 17.58 17.16 -14.00
CA TYR A 33 17.09 15.98 -13.30
C TYR A 33 15.62 15.76 -13.64
N GLU A 34 15.30 14.55 -14.07
CA GLU A 34 13.93 14.09 -14.33
C GLU A 34 13.45 13.21 -13.16
N VAL A 35 12.17 13.35 -12.79
CA VAL A 35 11.59 12.57 -11.69
C VAL A 35 11.34 11.13 -12.16
N LEU A 36 12.06 10.18 -11.56
CA LEU A 36 11.86 8.75 -11.81
C LEU A 36 10.82 8.15 -10.85
N LEU A 37 10.95 8.49 -9.56
CA LEU A 37 9.99 8.13 -8.52
C LEU A 37 9.51 9.43 -7.85
N PRO A 38 8.22 9.80 -8.02
CA PRO A 38 7.63 10.95 -7.33
C PRO A 38 7.79 10.85 -5.81
N ALA A 39 7.64 11.96 -5.09
CA ALA A 39 7.76 11.97 -3.64
C ALA A 39 6.78 10.99 -2.97
N MET A 40 7.31 9.87 -2.46
CA MET A 40 6.55 8.82 -1.81
C MET A 40 6.60 8.96 -0.30
N ALA A 41 5.45 8.82 0.37
CA ALA A 41 5.39 8.82 1.82
C ALA A 41 5.95 7.52 2.42
N PHE A 42 6.94 7.63 3.31
CA PHE A 42 7.47 6.53 4.11
C PHE A 42 6.98 6.57 5.55
N MET A 43 6.62 7.76 6.07
CA MET A 43 5.98 7.92 7.37
C MET A 43 4.77 8.86 7.26
N SER A 44 3.72 8.59 8.03
CA SER A 44 2.64 9.55 8.24
C SER A 44 3.08 10.69 9.19
N PRO A 45 2.36 11.82 9.24
CA PRO A 45 2.67 12.88 10.21
C PRO A 45 2.67 12.38 11.66
N LYS A 46 1.70 11.52 12.03
CA LYS A 46 1.62 10.92 13.37
C LYS A 46 2.81 10.00 13.65
N GLU A 47 3.15 9.13 12.70
CA GLU A 47 4.33 8.25 12.80
C GLU A 47 5.63 9.07 12.95
N SER A 48 5.74 10.20 12.25
CA SER A 48 6.92 11.08 12.31
C SER A 48 7.10 11.76 13.66
N HIS A 49 6.01 12.14 14.34
CA HIS A 49 6.07 12.69 15.70
C HIS A 49 6.41 11.62 16.75
N GLN A 50 5.86 10.41 16.59
CA GLN A 50 6.02 9.31 17.55
C GLN A 50 7.27 8.45 17.31
N LEU A 51 7.98 8.68 16.18
CA LEU A 51 9.11 7.85 15.72
C LEU A 51 8.75 6.37 15.56
N ASP A 52 7.55 6.11 15.04
CA ASP A 52 7.10 4.76 14.76
C ASP A 52 7.47 4.34 13.32
N HIS A 53 7.75 3.05 13.08
CA HIS A 53 8.15 2.49 11.79
C HIS A 53 9.28 3.24 11.05
N MET A 54 10.29 3.74 11.80
CA MET A 54 11.40 4.54 11.26
C MET A 54 12.11 3.85 10.06
N ASN A 55 12.23 2.52 10.12
CA ASN A 55 13.04 1.72 9.19
C ASN A 55 12.20 1.00 8.13
N ARG A 56 11.06 1.60 7.75
CA ARG A 56 10.15 1.02 6.76
C ARG A 56 10.86 0.83 5.43
N VAL A 57 10.84 -0.40 4.91
CA VAL A 57 11.35 -0.74 3.58
C VAL A 57 10.21 -0.75 2.58
N ARG A 58 10.39 -0.12 1.42
CA ARG A 58 9.46 -0.19 0.29
C ARG A 58 10.19 -0.60 -0.98
N MET A 59 9.55 -1.45 -1.77
CA MET A 59 10.02 -1.83 -3.10
C MET A 59 9.11 -1.19 -4.14
N PHE A 60 9.71 -0.58 -5.15
CA PHE A 60 9.04 0.05 -6.28
C PHE A 60 9.45 -0.71 -7.52
N SER A 61 8.51 -1.42 -8.13
CA SER A 61 8.70 -2.05 -9.44
C SER A 61 8.51 -1.02 -10.55
N LYS A 62 8.79 -1.43 -11.80
CA LYS A 62 8.61 -0.59 -12.99
C LYS A 62 7.24 0.09 -13.08
N ALA A 63 6.20 -0.52 -12.52
CA ALA A 63 4.85 0.03 -12.49
C ALA A 63 4.71 1.30 -11.65
N CYS A 64 5.53 1.49 -10.62
CA CYS A 64 5.52 2.69 -9.77
C CYS A 64 6.44 3.81 -10.30
N LEU A 65 7.30 3.50 -11.27
CA LEU A 65 8.24 4.45 -11.85
C LEU A 65 7.57 5.18 -13.02
N VAL A 66 8.02 6.42 -13.28
CA VAL A 66 7.54 7.18 -14.44
C VAL A 66 8.06 6.49 -15.72
N SER A 67 7.18 5.83 -16.47
CA SER A 67 7.55 5.00 -17.63
C SER A 67 8.45 5.72 -18.64
N LYS A 68 8.17 7.00 -18.95
CA LYS A 68 8.95 7.82 -19.90
C LYS A 68 10.42 7.99 -19.49
N VAL A 69 10.67 7.99 -18.19
CA VAL A 69 11.99 8.19 -17.58
C VAL A 69 12.64 6.82 -17.34
N ALA A 70 11.88 5.83 -16.86
CA ALA A 70 12.37 4.48 -16.57
C ALA A 70 12.92 3.73 -17.80
N ASP A 71 12.39 4.01 -19.00
CA ASP A 71 12.86 3.38 -20.24
C ASP A 71 14.18 3.97 -20.78
N GLN A 72 14.67 5.08 -20.21
CA GLN A 72 15.92 5.72 -20.60
C GLN A 72 17.12 5.24 -19.78
N LEU A 73 18.33 5.51 -20.28
CA LEU A 73 19.59 5.24 -19.59
C LEU A 73 20.01 6.45 -18.75
N TRP A 74 20.35 6.20 -17.49
CA TRP A 74 20.76 7.24 -16.54
C TRP A 74 22.07 6.85 -15.85
N ASP A 75 22.89 7.84 -15.53
CA ASP A 75 24.19 7.63 -14.86
C ASP A 75 24.27 8.35 -13.50
N ARG A 76 23.41 9.34 -13.26
CA ARG A 76 23.27 10.07 -12.00
C ARG A 76 21.90 9.83 -11.40
N VAL A 77 21.90 9.66 -10.08
CA VAL A 77 20.69 9.51 -9.29
C VAL A 77 20.77 10.50 -8.15
N LYS A 78 19.72 11.31 -8.00
CA LYS A 78 19.55 12.26 -6.92
C LYS A 78 18.41 11.78 -6.05
N VAL A 79 18.69 11.63 -4.77
CA VAL A 79 17.74 11.14 -3.77
C VAL A 79 17.42 12.30 -2.83
N ILE A 80 16.14 12.65 -2.74
CA ILE A 80 15.67 13.76 -1.93
C ILE A 80 14.86 13.18 -0.77
N CYS A 81 15.36 13.37 0.44
CA CYS A 81 14.69 12.97 1.68
C CYS A 81 14.11 14.21 2.35
N THR A 82 12.87 14.14 2.82
CA THR A 82 12.19 15.26 3.47
C THR A 82 11.49 14.79 4.73
N GLN A 83 11.71 15.48 5.85
CA GLN A 83 11.01 15.24 7.11
C GLN A 83 10.48 16.57 7.69
N PRO A 84 9.27 17.01 7.30
CA PRO A 84 8.74 18.30 7.72
C PRO A 84 8.08 18.25 9.10
N PHE A 85 7.68 17.06 9.58
CA PHE A 85 6.86 16.89 10.79
C PHE A 85 7.69 16.80 12.07
N ASN A 86 8.95 16.39 11.96
CA ASN A 86 9.85 16.31 13.09
C ASN A 86 11.24 16.85 12.73
N ARG A 87 11.51 18.11 13.09
CA ARG A 87 12.80 18.76 12.83
C ARG A 87 13.87 18.43 13.89
N SER A 88 13.50 17.71 14.95
CA SER A 88 14.42 17.42 16.07
C SER A 88 15.28 16.18 15.86
N VAL A 89 14.91 15.32 14.90
CA VAL A 89 15.54 14.02 14.68
C VAL A 89 16.25 14.01 13.33
N GLY A 90 17.44 13.39 13.28
CA GLY A 90 18.13 13.14 12.03
C GLY A 90 17.31 12.22 11.12
N TYR A 91 17.28 12.51 9.83
CA TYR A 91 16.55 11.72 8.85
C TYR A 91 17.42 11.46 7.63
N GLY A 92 17.12 10.37 6.93
CA GLY A 92 17.82 9.94 5.73
C GLY A 92 17.29 8.60 5.25
N LEU A 93 18.19 7.77 4.76
CA LEU A 93 17.91 6.42 4.30
C LEU A 93 18.89 5.45 4.94
N SER A 94 18.39 4.27 5.30
CA SER A 94 19.21 3.14 5.72
C SER A 94 19.92 2.54 4.50
N PHE A 95 19.19 2.35 3.40
CA PHE A 95 19.77 1.89 2.14
C PHE A 95 18.92 2.30 0.93
N ILE A 96 19.55 2.32 -0.24
CA ILE A 96 18.88 2.38 -1.55
C ILE A 96 19.54 1.37 -2.48
N ARG A 97 18.72 0.55 -3.14
CA ARG A 97 19.16 -0.45 -4.12
C ARG A 97 18.42 -0.25 -5.42
N LEU A 98 19.18 -0.06 -6.49
CA LEU A 98 18.67 0.07 -7.85
C LEU A 98 18.92 -1.26 -8.57
N GLN A 99 17.88 -1.79 -9.23
CA GLN A 99 17.98 -2.99 -10.05
C GLN A 99 17.83 -2.59 -11.51
N SER A 100 18.85 -2.91 -12.31
CA SER A 100 18.78 -2.85 -13.76
C SER A 100 18.11 -4.11 -14.31
N PRO A 101 17.43 -4.04 -15.47
CA PRO A 101 16.99 -5.25 -16.16
C PRO A 101 18.23 -6.10 -16.46
N GLU A 102 18.14 -7.41 -16.19
CA GLU A 102 19.18 -8.35 -16.60
C GLU A 102 19.18 -8.37 -18.13
N GLU A 103 20.23 -7.84 -18.76
CA GLU A 103 20.45 -8.05 -20.18
C GLU A 103 20.61 -9.56 -20.37
N GLU A 104 19.61 -10.21 -20.96
CA GLU A 104 19.69 -11.57 -21.45
C GLU A 104 20.93 -11.63 -22.35
N THR A 105 22.04 -12.07 -21.77
CA THR A 105 23.23 -12.40 -22.52
C THR A 105 22.83 -13.59 -23.36
N THR A 106 22.53 -13.30 -24.62
CA THR A 106 22.32 -14.26 -25.67
C THR A 106 23.54 -15.19 -25.67
N GLU A 107 23.29 -16.50 -25.73
CA GLU A 107 24.27 -17.58 -25.95
C GLU A 107 25.00 -18.15 -24.71
N LYS A 108 24.26 -18.94 -23.93
CA LYS A 108 24.42 -20.40 -24.02
C LYS A 108 23.04 -21.03 -24.10
N GLN A 109 22.67 -21.51 -25.28
CA GLN A 109 21.70 -22.60 -25.40
C GLN A 109 22.25 -23.77 -24.57
N LEU A 110 21.81 -23.89 -23.31
CA LEU A 110 21.97 -25.15 -22.59
C LEU A 110 20.98 -26.14 -23.20
N ALA A 111 21.53 -27.25 -23.67
CA ALA A 111 20.84 -28.37 -24.29
C ALA A 111 19.58 -28.80 -23.51
N PRO A 112 18.55 -29.36 -24.19
CA PRO A 112 17.35 -29.85 -23.53
C PRO A 112 17.75 -30.95 -22.54
N GLY A 113 17.77 -30.62 -21.24
CA GLY A 113 18.19 -31.55 -20.18
C GLY A 113 18.91 -30.93 -18.98
N SER A 114 19.16 -29.62 -18.93
CA SER A 114 19.86 -29.02 -17.79
C SER A 114 18.94 -28.61 -16.63
N TYR A 115 19.24 -29.14 -15.46
CA TYR A 115 18.62 -28.84 -14.16
C TYR A 115 18.84 -27.38 -13.75
N ALA A 116 17.80 -26.69 -13.28
CA ALA A 116 17.95 -25.35 -12.69
C ALA A 116 18.37 -25.51 -11.22
N GLN A 117 19.64 -25.23 -10.92
CA GLN A 117 20.15 -25.32 -9.56
C GLN A 117 19.84 -24.04 -8.77
N PHE A 118 18.95 -24.13 -7.79
CA PHE A 118 18.72 -23.09 -6.78
C PHE A 118 19.44 -23.48 -5.49
N GLY A 119 20.62 -22.89 -5.26
CA GLY A 119 21.47 -23.24 -4.12
C GLY A 119 21.95 -24.69 -4.19
N LYS A 120 21.58 -25.53 -3.22
CA LYS A 120 21.85 -26.98 -3.22
C LYS A 120 20.72 -27.82 -3.84
N PHE A 121 19.67 -27.18 -4.34
CA PHE A 121 18.51 -27.86 -4.89
C PHE A 121 18.61 -27.90 -6.42
N LEU A 122 18.41 -29.07 -7.02
CA LEU A 122 18.29 -29.25 -8.47
C LEU A 122 16.80 -29.30 -8.83
N LEU A 123 16.30 -28.31 -9.57
CA LEU A 123 14.95 -28.36 -10.15
C LEU A 123 15.02 -29.00 -11.53
N GLN A 124 14.40 -30.17 -11.68
CA GLN A 124 14.17 -30.78 -12.99
C GLN A 124 12.90 -30.16 -13.60
N ALA A 125 13.05 -29.46 -14.71
CA ALA A 125 11.92 -28.95 -15.47
C ALA A 125 11.33 -30.09 -16.30
N ASP A 126 10.24 -30.70 -15.83
CA ASP A 126 9.51 -31.71 -16.59
C ASP A 126 8.84 -31.07 -17.81
N ASN A 127 9.49 -31.26 -18.96
CA ASN A 127 8.93 -31.03 -20.28
C ASN A 127 7.95 -32.17 -20.61
N ASP A 128 6.72 -32.08 -20.11
CA ASP A 128 5.60 -32.90 -20.59
C ASP A 128 4.47 -32.00 -21.09
N ALA A 129 4.67 -31.51 -22.32
CA ALA A 129 3.66 -30.81 -23.11
C ALA A 129 2.60 -31.79 -23.65
N ASN A 130 1.94 -32.55 -22.78
CA ASN A 130 0.70 -33.26 -23.10
C ASN A 130 0.02 -33.85 -21.85
N LYS A 131 -0.54 -33.02 -20.95
CA LYS A 131 -1.51 -33.51 -19.94
C LYS A 131 -2.39 -32.38 -19.42
N LYS A 132 -3.69 -32.62 -19.53
CA LYS A 132 -4.79 -31.73 -19.15
C LYS A 132 -4.66 -31.30 -17.68
N SER A 133 -4.78 -29.99 -17.46
CA SER A 133 -5.16 -29.30 -16.21
C SER A 133 -5.55 -30.22 -15.05
N THR A 134 -4.59 -30.61 -14.20
CA THR A 134 -4.86 -31.18 -12.88
C THR A 134 -4.59 -30.12 -11.82
N ASN A 135 -5.55 -29.93 -10.91
CA ASN A 135 -5.49 -28.93 -9.86
C ASN A 135 -4.28 -29.16 -8.95
N SER A 136 -3.71 -28.09 -8.39
CA SER A 136 -2.52 -28.12 -7.49
C SER A 136 -2.61 -29.19 -6.38
N VAL A 137 -3.82 -29.46 -5.88
CA VAL A 137 -4.10 -30.47 -4.86
C VAL A 137 -3.78 -31.89 -5.34
N ASP A 138 -4.09 -32.20 -6.60
CA ASP A 138 -3.93 -33.52 -7.21
C ASP A 138 -2.43 -33.85 -7.43
N ARG A 139 -1.64 -32.82 -7.78
CA ARG A 139 -0.18 -32.93 -7.87
C ARG A 139 0.46 -33.18 -6.50
N PHE A 140 -0.07 -32.53 -5.44
CA PHE A 140 0.38 -32.78 -4.07
C PHE A 140 0.02 -34.20 -3.61
N GLU A 141 -1.18 -34.70 -3.92
CA GLU A 141 -1.55 -36.08 -3.62
C GLU A 141 -0.67 -37.09 -4.36
N GLN A 142 -0.41 -36.88 -5.65
CA GLN A 142 0.53 -37.74 -6.41
C GLN A 142 1.93 -37.73 -5.81
N TRP A 143 2.45 -36.56 -5.41
CA TRP A 143 3.74 -36.46 -4.73
C TRP A 143 3.75 -37.21 -3.39
N ARG A 144 2.67 -37.05 -2.59
CA ARG A 144 2.51 -37.69 -1.28
C ARG A 144 2.42 -39.22 -1.39
N ILE A 145 1.68 -39.72 -2.38
CA ILE A 145 1.58 -41.14 -2.71
C ILE A 145 2.93 -41.68 -3.21
N SER A 146 3.61 -40.94 -4.10
CA SER A 146 4.92 -41.33 -4.64
C SER A 146 5.99 -41.46 -3.56
N HIS A 147 5.96 -40.63 -2.52
CA HIS A 147 6.93 -40.65 -1.41
C HIS A 147 6.52 -41.55 -0.24
N LYS A 148 5.45 -42.36 -0.38
CA LYS A 148 4.91 -43.24 0.68
C LYS A 148 4.66 -42.51 2.01
N LEU A 149 4.27 -41.23 1.96
CA LEU A 149 3.99 -40.43 3.16
C LEU A 149 2.52 -40.59 3.55
N SER A 150 2.26 -41.07 4.77
CA SER A 150 0.90 -41.08 5.30
C SER A 150 0.44 -39.66 5.64
N VAL A 151 -0.87 -39.43 5.79
CA VAL A 151 -1.40 -38.11 6.18
C VAL A 151 -0.83 -37.69 7.55
N ALA A 152 -0.67 -38.67 8.44
CA ALA A 152 -0.11 -38.48 9.77
C ALA A 152 1.36 -38.04 9.76
N ASP A 153 2.15 -38.44 8.76
CA ASP A 153 3.56 -38.04 8.65
C ASP A 153 3.70 -36.57 8.22
N VAL A 154 2.77 -36.06 7.40
CA VAL A 154 2.76 -34.67 6.94
C VAL A 154 2.28 -33.72 8.05
N GLU A 155 1.29 -34.12 8.86
CA GLU A 155 0.81 -33.34 10.00
C GLU A 155 1.84 -33.22 11.14
N LYS A 156 2.71 -34.23 11.30
CA LYS A 156 3.78 -34.22 12.31
C LYS A 156 4.95 -33.31 11.94
N ALA A 157 5.10 -32.97 10.66
CA ALA A 157 6.16 -32.08 10.17
C ALA A 157 5.75 -30.60 10.23
N THR A 158 4.47 -30.27 10.04
CA THR A 158 3.96 -28.88 10.05
C THR A 158 3.74 -28.33 11.45
N SER A 159 3.53 -29.19 12.44
CA SER A 159 3.33 -28.83 13.85
C SER A 159 4.63 -28.41 14.58
N LYS A 160 5.81 -28.58 13.96
CA LYS A 160 7.10 -28.22 14.57
C LYS A 160 7.60 -26.80 14.31
N VAL A 161 6.96 -26.03 13.42
CA VAL A 161 7.48 -24.72 12.95
C VAL A 161 6.64 -23.52 13.43
N ALA A 162 5.45 -23.75 14.00
CA ALA A 162 4.49 -22.68 14.32
C ALA A 162 4.59 -22.07 15.73
N ASN A 163 5.40 -22.64 16.64
CA ASN A 163 5.50 -22.17 18.02
C ASN A 163 6.81 -21.44 18.28
N SER A 164 6.93 -20.19 17.81
CA SER A 164 7.92 -19.25 18.35
C SER A 164 7.49 -17.79 18.18
N HIS A 165 6.95 -17.29 19.29
CA HIS A 165 7.06 -15.95 19.85
C HIS A 165 5.98 -14.90 19.57
N GLU A 166 5.33 -14.58 20.69
CA GLU A 166 4.10 -13.85 20.92
C GLU A 166 4.40 -12.48 21.53
N LYS A 167 3.37 -11.62 21.42
CA LYS A 167 3.31 -10.19 21.75
C LYS A 167 3.01 -9.96 23.23
N VAL A 168 3.65 -8.96 23.82
CA VAL A 168 3.25 -8.34 25.09
C VAL A 168 2.22 -7.23 24.85
N LYS A 169 1.12 -7.26 25.59
CA LYS A 169 0.24 -6.12 25.89
C LYS A 169 -0.02 -6.08 27.38
N THR A 170 0.00 -4.90 27.97
CA THR A 170 -0.65 -4.62 29.26
C THR A 170 -1.48 -3.35 29.14
N ASN A 171 -2.71 -3.45 29.66
CA ASN A 171 -3.67 -2.38 29.82
C ASN A 171 -3.32 -1.52 31.03
N HIS A 172 -3.81 -0.27 31.06
CA HIS A 172 -4.08 0.42 32.31
C HIS A 172 -5.37 1.22 32.19
N ASP A 173 -6.08 1.21 33.32
CA ASP A 173 -7.45 1.60 33.56
C ASP A 173 -7.77 3.11 33.58
N GLU A 174 -9.08 3.34 33.51
CA GLU A 174 -9.85 4.26 34.36
C GLU A 174 -10.10 5.74 34.00
N GLN A 175 -11.38 6.08 34.21
CA GLN A 175 -11.97 7.36 34.64
C GLN A 175 -12.43 8.42 33.62
N SER A 176 -13.75 8.35 33.39
CA SER A 176 -14.72 9.34 33.91
C SER A 176 -15.35 10.36 32.95
N ASN A 177 -16.67 10.37 33.07
CA ASN A 177 -17.65 11.44 32.96
C ASN A 177 -18.01 12.12 31.63
N ALA A 178 -19.26 11.83 31.29
CA ALA A 178 -20.19 12.52 30.42
C ALA A 178 -20.33 14.02 30.68
N GLU A 179 -20.52 14.76 29.60
CA GLU A 179 -21.46 15.88 29.57
C GLU A 179 -22.05 16.00 28.17
N LYS A 180 -23.38 16.11 28.13
CA LYS A 180 -24.24 16.13 26.94
C LYS A 180 -25.05 17.42 27.02
N SER A 181 -24.99 18.25 25.99
CA SER A 181 -25.95 19.35 25.81
C SER A 181 -26.26 19.55 24.33
N ASP A 182 -27.46 19.12 23.95
CA ASP A 182 -28.18 19.47 22.73
C ASP A 182 -28.65 20.93 22.78
N ILE A 183 -28.40 21.74 21.74
CA ILE A 183 -29.25 22.90 21.39
C ILE A 183 -29.42 22.97 19.87
N ARG A 184 -30.67 23.26 19.51
CA ARG A 184 -31.40 23.08 18.25
C ARG A 184 -31.21 24.18 17.21
N ASP A 185 -31.49 23.77 15.97
CA ASP A 185 -31.99 24.49 14.78
C ASP A 185 -32.53 25.92 14.97
N SER A 186 -32.20 26.82 14.02
CA SER A 186 -33.20 27.57 13.21
C SER A 186 -32.61 28.45 12.09
N ALA A 187 -33.01 28.13 10.85
CA ALA A 187 -33.49 28.98 9.74
C ALA A 187 -32.78 30.29 9.28
N SER A 188 -32.47 30.28 7.97
CA SER A 188 -32.22 31.34 6.95
C SER A 188 -33.27 32.50 6.93
N PRO A 189 -33.28 33.51 5.99
CA PRO A 189 -32.47 33.73 4.76
C PRO A 189 -32.14 35.20 4.33
N LYS A 190 -31.34 35.29 3.24
CA LYS A 190 -31.32 36.26 2.11
C LYS A 190 -31.25 37.78 2.34
N ARG A 191 -30.23 38.42 1.74
CA ARG A 191 -30.31 39.77 1.17
C ARG A 191 -29.68 39.83 -0.23
N GLN A 192 -30.42 40.51 -1.11
CA GLN A 192 -30.12 40.81 -2.52
C GLN A 192 -29.40 42.16 -2.64
N SER A 193 -28.59 42.29 -3.71
CA SER A 193 -28.34 43.49 -4.54
C SER A 193 -26.93 43.38 -5.13
N ALA A 194 -26.57 43.89 -6.31
CA ALA A 194 -27.21 44.34 -7.55
C ALA A 194 -26.05 44.96 -8.35
N ASN A 195 -25.98 44.67 -9.66
CA ASN A 195 -25.29 45.46 -10.72
C ASN A 195 -23.75 45.69 -10.59
N ASN A 196 -22.93 45.75 -11.65
CA ASN A 196 -23.18 45.94 -13.08
C ASN A 196 -21.90 45.67 -13.91
N ASN A 197 -22.10 45.55 -15.24
CA ASN A 197 -21.18 45.95 -16.34
C ASN A 197 -20.17 44.96 -16.94
N HIS A 198 -20.64 44.38 -18.06
CA HIS A 198 -20.02 44.22 -19.39
C HIS A 198 -18.60 44.79 -19.62
N ILE A 199 -17.76 44.00 -20.31
CA ILE A 199 -17.19 44.30 -21.65
C ILE A 199 -16.27 43.14 -22.10
N GLY A 200 -16.34 42.77 -23.39
CA GLY A 200 -15.19 42.21 -24.11
C GLY A 200 -15.28 40.77 -24.59
N GLN A 201 -15.90 40.57 -25.76
CA GLN A 201 -15.86 39.34 -26.55
C GLN A 201 -14.42 38.99 -26.99
N ARG A 202 -14.01 37.73 -26.78
CA ARG A 202 -13.06 37.05 -27.68
C ARG A 202 -13.46 35.59 -27.81
N GLN A 203 -14.01 35.24 -28.97
CA GLN A 203 -14.37 33.89 -29.37
C GLN A 203 -13.10 33.05 -29.48
N LEU A 204 -12.96 32.10 -28.55
CA LEU A 204 -12.17 30.88 -28.68
C LEU A 204 -13.15 29.74 -28.37
N GLU A 205 -13.23 28.78 -29.27
CA GLU A 205 -14.23 27.71 -29.28
C GLU A 205 -14.24 26.94 -27.94
N ALA A 206 -15.26 27.19 -27.13
CA ALA A 206 -15.37 26.66 -25.77
C ALA A 206 -15.98 25.25 -25.78
N LYS A 207 -15.14 24.24 -25.47
CA LYS A 207 -15.62 22.91 -25.06
C LYS A 207 -16.54 23.07 -23.85
N LYS A 208 -17.81 22.66 -23.99
CA LYS A 208 -18.82 22.70 -22.91
C LYS A 208 -18.27 22.05 -21.63
N PRO A 209 -18.50 22.62 -20.43
CA PRO A 209 -18.08 22.01 -19.18
C PRO A 209 -18.76 20.64 -19.05
N LYS A 210 -17.96 19.57 -18.97
CA LYS A 210 -18.48 18.22 -18.71
C LYS A 210 -19.09 18.25 -17.30
N LYS A 211 -20.39 17.98 -17.21
CA LYS A 211 -21.08 17.85 -15.92
C LYS A 211 -20.38 16.77 -15.09
N ALA A 212 -20.11 17.06 -13.82
CA ALA A 212 -19.52 16.10 -12.89
C ALA A 212 -20.32 14.78 -12.92
N PRO A 213 -19.65 13.61 -12.85
CA PRO A 213 -20.33 12.33 -12.86
C PRO A 213 -21.29 12.23 -11.67
N PRO A 214 -22.45 11.58 -11.83
CA PRO A 214 -23.38 11.41 -10.73
C PRO A 214 -22.74 10.54 -9.63
N PHE A 215 -23.18 10.75 -8.37
CA PHE A 215 -22.68 10.00 -7.20
C PHE A 215 -22.76 8.47 -7.39
N SER A 216 -23.79 7.99 -8.12
CA SER A 216 -23.99 6.58 -8.46
C SER A 216 -22.99 6.00 -9.46
N CYS A 217 -22.05 6.80 -9.98
CA CYS A 217 -21.01 6.35 -10.89
C CYS A 217 -19.60 6.40 -10.28
N LEU A 218 -19.45 6.83 -9.03
CA LEU A 218 -18.12 6.99 -8.40
C LEU A 218 -17.31 5.69 -8.36
N LEU A 219 -17.95 4.58 -8.01
CA LEU A 219 -17.34 3.25 -7.95
C LEU A 219 -17.81 2.34 -9.08
N LYS A 220 -18.25 2.92 -10.20
CA LYS A 220 -18.63 2.13 -11.38
C LYS A 220 -17.45 1.27 -11.84
N GLY A 221 -17.70 -0.02 -12.10
CA GLY A 221 -16.69 -1.01 -12.49
C GLY A 221 -16.04 -1.74 -11.29
N VAL A 222 -16.33 -1.33 -10.06
CA VAL A 222 -15.90 -2.05 -8.86
C VAL A 222 -16.88 -3.18 -8.60
N THR A 223 -16.41 -4.43 -8.67
CA THR A 223 -17.14 -5.61 -8.23
C THR A 223 -16.46 -6.12 -6.97
N PHE A 224 -17.17 -6.15 -5.84
CA PHE A 224 -16.55 -6.37 -4.54
C PHE A 224 -17.20 -7.47 -3.71
N VAL A 225 -16.38 -8.06 -2.85
CA VAL A 225 -16.77 -9.06 -1.84
C VAL A 225 -16.41 -8.54 -0.45
N LEU A 226 -17.22 -8.87 0.56
CA LEU A 226 -17.00 -8.51 1.96
C LEU A 226 -16.48 -9.70 2.78
N SER A 227 -15.43 -9.49 3.57
CA SER A 227 -14.87 -10.47 4.51
C SER A 227 -14.57 -9.88 5.89
N GLY A 228 -14.93 -10.62 6.95
CA GLY A 228 -14.60 -10.26 8.34
C GLY A 228 -15.48 -9.17 8.97
N PHE A 229 -16.59 -8.80 8.34
CA PHE A 229 -17.53 -7.80 8.89
C PHE A 229 -18.77 -8.46 9.50
N MET A 230 -19.09 -8.03 10.72
CA MET A 230 -20.30 -8.39 11.47
C MET A 230 -21.49 -7.51 11.00
N HIS A 231 -22.72 -8.01 11.13
CA HIS A 231 -23.91 -7.17 10.96
C HIS A 231 -24.08 -6.27 12.21
N PRO A 232 -24.44 -4.98 12.10
CA PRO A 232 -24.97 -4.24 10.94
C PRO A 232 -23.94 -3.69 9.95
N MET A 233 -22.66 -3.65 10.32
CA MET A 233 -21.58 -3.02 9.52
C MET A 233 -21.46 -3.62 8.12
N ARG A 234 -21.65 -4.95 7.97
CA ARG A 234 -21.62 -5.64 6.68
C ARG A 234 -22.68 -5.09 5.71
N GLY A 235 -23.89 -4.84 6.21
CA GLY A 235 -24.99 -4.29 5.42
C GLY A 235 -24.71 -2.85 5.02
N ASP A 236 -24.30 -2.01 5.97
CA ASP A 236 -23.98 -0.60 5.73
C ASP A 236 -22.88 -0.41 4.67
N LEU A 237 -21.81 -1.21 4.71
CA LEU A 237 -20.75 -1.18 3.69
C LEU A 237 -21.27 -1.56 2.30
N ARG A 238 -22.10 -2.61 2.23
CA ARG A 238 -22.70 -3.06 0.98
C ARG A 238 -23.58 -1.97 0.37
N ASP A 239 -24.44 -1.37 1.19
CA ASP A 239 -25.42 -0.39 0.75
C ASP A 239 -24.73 0.91 0.30
N LYS A 240 -23.73 1.37 1.06
CA LYS A 240 -22.89 2.53 0.68
C LYS A 240 -22.17 2.33 -0.64
N ALA A 241 -21.51 1.19 -0.83
CA ALA A 241 -20.79 0.89 -2.06
C ALA A 241 -21.73 0.76 -3.27
N THR A 242 -22.86 0.08 -3.10
CA THR A 242 -23.87 -0.09 -4.16
C THR A 242 -24.48 1.27 -4.56
N LYS A 243 -24.75 2.15 -3.59
CA LYS A 243 -25.23 3.51 -3.85
C LYS A 243 -24.24 4.38 -4.63
N MET A 244 -22.95 4.04 -4.59
CA MET A 244 -21.88 4.66 -5.39
C MET A 244 -21.65 3.98 -6.75
N GLY A 245 -22.40 2.93 -7.08
CA GLY A 245 -22.31 2.22 -8.37
C GLY A 245 -21.44 0.96 -8.38
N ALA A 246 -20.97 0.49 -7.22
CA ALA A 246 -20.27 -0.78 -7.12
C ALA A 246 -21.24 -1.98 -7.16
N THR A 247 -20.76 -3.13 -7.63
CA THR A 247 -21.53 -4.38 -7.68
C THR A 247 -21.08 -5.32 -6.56
N TYR A 248 -22.00 -5.71 -5.68
CA TYR A 248 -21.70 -6.68 -4.62
C TYR A 248 -21.78 -8.12 -5.13
N ARG A 249 -20.87 -8.98 -4.65
CA ARG A 249 -20.89 -10.44 -4.80
C ARG A 249 -20.71 -11.11 -3.43
N SER A 250 -21.41 -12.22 -3.20
CA SER A 250 -21.26 -13.02 -1.98
C SER A 250 -19.95 -13.81 -1.95
N ASN A 251 -19.61 -14.41 -3.09
CA ASN A 251 -18.44 -15.25 -3.29
C ASN A 251 -17.41 -14.57 -4.19
N TRP A 252 -16.12 -14.89 -3.96
CA TRP A 252 -15.04 -14.42 -4.82
C TRP A 252 -15.00 -15.24 -6.11
N ASP A 253 -15.12 -14.56 -7.24
CA ASP A 253 -15.04 -15.12 -8.59
C ASP A 253 -14.09 -14.28 -9.48
N ASN A 254 -13.94 -14.67 -10.75
CA ASN A 254 -13.08 -13.97 -11.71
C ASN A 254 -13.64 -12.60 -12.15
N GLN A 255 -14.88 -12.26 -11.79
CA GLN A 255 -15.48 -10.95 -12.06
C GLN A 255 -15.27 -9.98 -10.89
N CYS A 256 -14.85 -10.47 -9.73
CA CYS A 256 -14.52 -9.67 -8.57
C CYS A 256 -13.18 -8.94 -8.77
N THR A 257 -13.19 -7.65 -8.47
CA THR A 257 -11.99 -6.80 -8.57
C THR A 257 -11.43 -6.45 -7.19
N HIS A 258 -12.29 -6.33 -6.17
CA HIS A 258 -11.89 -5.86 -4.83
C HIS A 258 -12.43 -6.77 -3.71
N LEU A 259 -11.56 -7.20 -2.80
CA LEU A 259 -11.96 -7.81 -1.53
C LEU A 259 -11.90 -6.73 -0.45
N ILE A 260 -13.05 -6.33 0.07
CA ILE A 260 -13.12 -5.45 1.23
C ILE A 260 -12.98 -6.32 2.47
N CYS A 261 -11.90 -6.13 3.20
CA CYS A 261 -11.51 -7.00 4.31
C CYS A 261 -11.43 -6.20 5.62
N ALA A 262 -11.93 -6.78 6.71
CA ALA A 262 -11.87 -6.14 8.02
C ALA A 262 -10.47 -6.21 8.65
N PHE A 263 -9.78 -7.32 8.47
CA PHE A 263 -8.47 -7.61 9.05
C PHE A 263 -7.64 -8.48 8.11
N PRO A 264 -6.30 -8.44 8.18
CA PRO A 264 -5.46 -9.33 7.37
C PRO A 264 -5.70 -10.80 7.76
N ASN A 265 -5.30 -11.74 6.89
CA ASN A 265 -5.31 -13.18 7.15
C ASN A 265 -6.68 -13.85 7.38
N THR A 266 -7.80 -13.21 7.01
CA THR A 266 -9.08 -13.94 6.89
C THR A 266 -8.97 -15.10 5.88
N PRO A 267 -9.80 -16.15 5.97
CA PRO A 267 -9.80 -17.22 4.97
C PRO A 267 -9.96 -16.71 3.52
N LYS A 268 -10.86 -15.72 3.31
CA LYS A 268 -11.03 -15.06 2.00
C LYS A 268 -9.80 -14.21 1.62
N TYR A 269 -9.16 -13.53 2.57
CA TYR A 269 -7.91 -12.78 2.31
C TYR A 269 -6.86 -13.69 1.68
N LYS A 270 -6.58 -14.84 2.30
CA LYS A 270 -5.59 -15.81 1.80
C LYS A 270 -5.97 -16.36 0.41
N GLN A 271 -7.26 -16.58 0.16
CA GLN A 271 -7.76 -17.05 -1.13
C GLN A 271 -7.53 -16.05 -2.27
N VAL A 272 -7.66 -14.75 -1.97
CA VAL A 272 -7.62 -13.62 -2.93
C VAL A 272 -6.22 -13.02 -3.07
N PHE A 273 -5.32 -13.26 -2.11
CA PHE A 273 -3.96 -12.74 -2.12
C PHE A 273 -3.25 -13.02 -3.46
N GLY A 274 -2.74 -11.96 -4.10
CA GLY A 274 -2.11 -12.01 -5.43
C GLY A 274 -3.06 -12.14 -6.63
N LYS A 275 -4.37 -12.31 -6.44
CA LYS A 275 -5.38 -12.44 -7.52
C LYS A 275 -6.23 -11.19 -7.72
N GLY A 276 -6.32 -10.33 -6.70
CA GLY A 276 -7.14 -9.13 -6.73
C GLY A 276 -6.72 -8.13 -5.66
N LEU A 277 -7.44 -7.00 -5.62
CA LEU A 277 -7.13 -5.88 -4.73
C LEU A 277 -7.76 -6.12 -3.37
N ILE A 278 -6.95 -6.18 -2.31
CA ILE A 278 -7.45 -6.36 -0.95
C ILE A 278 -7.46 -5.02 -0.23
N VAL A 279 -8.66 -4.49 0.03
CA VAL A 279 -8.89 -3.11 0.47
C VAL A 279 -9.50 -3.08 1.87
N LYS A 280 -9.13 -2.08 2.67
CA LYS A 280 -9.75 -1.80 3.95
C LYS A 280 -11.12 -1.13 3.77
N LYS A 281 -11.99 -1.24 4.79
CA LYS A 281 -13.35 -0.66 4.75
C LYS A 281 -13.38 0.85 4.60
N GLU A 282 -12.35 1.54 5.10
CA GLU A 282 -12.25 3.00 5.11
C GLU A 282 -12.36 3.58 3.70
N TRP A 283 -11.91 2.84 2.67
CA TRP A 283 -12.04 3.28 1.29
C TRP A 283 -13.49 3.55 0.87
N ILE A 284 -14.40 2.62 1.18
CA ILE A 284 -15.83 2.78 0.88
C ILE A 284 -16.41 3.93 1.71
N LEU A 285 -16.04 4.00 2.99
CA LEU A 285 -16.55 5.03 3.90
C LEU A 285 -16.13 6.43 3.45
N ASP A 286 -14.86 6.61 3.10
CA ASP A 286 -14.29 7.89 2.71
C ASP A 286 -14.80 8.30 1.32
N CYS A 287 -14.90 7.36 0.37
CA CYS A 287 -15.56 7.64 -0.92
C CYS A 287 -17.01 8.13 -0.72
N PHE A 288 -17.73 7.50 0.21
CA PHE A 288 -19.12 7.82 0.49
C PHE A 288 -19.26 9.17 1.18
N ASN A 289 -18.38 9.48 2.13
CA ASN A 289 -18.42 10.71 2.92
C ASN A 289 -17.97 11.91 2.09
N GLU A 290 -16.88 11.80 1.35
CA GLU A 290 -16.32 12.89 0.54
C GLU A 290 -17.00 13.07 -0.82
N LYS A 291 -17.91 12.16 -1.19
CA LYS A 291 -18.65 12.20 -2.47
C LYS A 291 -17.73 12.20 -3.71
N ARG A 292 -16.55 11.57 -3.59
CA ARG A 292 -15.58 11.41 -4.68
C ARG A 292 -14.91 10.04 -4.60
N ARG A 293 -14.29 9.59 -5.68
CA ARG A 293 -13.50 8.34 -5.68
C ARG A 293 -12.15 8.60 -5.02
N MET A 294 -11.91 7.91 -3.90
CA MET A 294 -10.65 8.04 -3.17
C MET A 294 -9.54 7.20 -3.83
N PRO A 295 -8.29 7.71 -3.88
CA PRO A 295 -7.15 6.96 -4.43
C PRO A 295 -6.95 5.63 -3.71
N LEU A 296 -6.97 4.52 -4.45
CA LEU A 296 -7.07 3.18 -3.87
C LEU A 296 -5.83 2.81 -3.05
N LEU A 297 -4.65 3.23 -3.48
CA LEU A 297 -3.35 2.82 -2.93
C LEU A 297 -3.21 2.99 -1.41
N ARG A 298 -3.87 4.01 -0.83
CA ARG A 298 -3.82 4.29 0.62
C ARG A 298 -4.61 3.31 1.48
N TYR A 299 -5.53 2.58 0.86
CA TYR A 299 -6.46 1.70 1.55
C TYR A 299 -6.17 0.22 1.32
N LEU A 300 -5.16 -0.12 0.53
CA LEU A 300 -4.77 -1.50 0.30
C LEU A 300 -4.11 -2.11 1.54
N PHE A 301 -4.40 -3.37 1.81
CA PHE A 301 -3.61 -4.18 2.75
C PHE A 301 -2.28 -4.60 2.13
N ASP A 302 -2.27 -4.83 0.81
CA ASP A 302 -1.10 -5.23 0.06
C ASP A 302 -1.13 -4.62 -1.34
N THR A 303 0.03 -4.17 -1.81
CA THR A 303 0.22 -3.52 -3.11
C THR A 303 0.56 -4.49 -4.23
N THR A 304 0.77 -5.79 -3.96
CA THR A 304 1.16 -6.79 -4.97
C THR A 304 0.19 -6.88 -6.16
N GLY A 305 -1.11 -6.64 -5.93
CA GLY A 305 -2.14 -6.66 -6.98
C GLY A 305 -2.41 -5.32 -7.67
N TYR A 306 -1.77 -4.23 -7.24
CA TYR A 306 -2.07 -2.89 -7.74
C TYR A 306 -1.33 -2.59 -9.06
N LYS A 307 -2.07 -2.17 -10.08
CA LYS A 307 -1.51 -1.68 -11.35
C LYS A 307 -1.80 -0.18 -11.43
N SER A 308 -0.77 0.64 -11.71
CA SER A 308 -0.88 2.12 -11.78
C SER A 308 -1.93 2.67 -12.75
N GLY A 309 -2.53 1.84 -13.60
CA GLY A 309 -3.55 2.27 -14.57
C GLY A 309 -4.96 2.48 -14.00
N ASP A 310 -5.23 2.12 -12.75
CA ASP A 310 -6.61 2.08 -12.22
C ASP A 310 -7.08 3.39 -11.55
N ASP A 311 -6.21 4.41 -11.42
CA ASP A 311 -6.49 5.65 -10.66
C ASP A 311 -6.42 6.97 -11.48
N GLU A 312 -6.21 6.94 -12.81
CA GLU A 312 -6.22 8.17 -13.64
C GLU A 312 -7.61 8.45 -14.27
N ILE A 313 -8.59 8.93 -13.50
CA ILE A 313 -9.65 9.86 -13.93
C ILE A 313 -10.21 10.56 -12.66
N ASP A 314 -9.81 11.80 -12.38
CA ASP A 314 -10.71 12.96 -12.49
C ASP A 314 -9.92 14.26 -12.36
N SER A 315 -10.38 15.26 -13.10
CA SER A 315 -9.64 16.42 -13.57
C SER A 315 -9.99 17.65 -12.75
N ASP A 316 -9.07 18.61 -12.75
CA ASP A 316 -9.26 20.05 -12.53
C ASP A 316 -9.41 20.54 -11.08
N HIS A 317 -8.26 20.75 -10.41
CA HIS A 317 -8.15 21.83 -9.42
C HIS A 317 -7.22 22.92 -9.97
N PRO A 318 -7.66 24.19 -10.05
CA PRO A 318 -6.91 25.25 -10.72
C PRO A 318 -5.67 25.65 -9.91
N SER A 319 -4.57 25.78 -10.64
CA SER A 319 -3.29 26.35 -10.21
C SER A 319 -3.49 27.73 -9.58
N ALA A 320 -3.20 27.85 -8.28
CA ALA A 320 -3.05 29.13 -7.61
C ALA A 320 -1.65 29.68 -7.94
N ALA A 321 -1.63 30.73 -8.75
CA ALA A 321 -0.45 31.49 -9.12
C ALA A 321 0.34 31.98 -7.88
N GLN A 322 1.64 31.69 -7.85
CA GLN A 322 2.58 32.37 -6.96
C GLN A 322 3.01 33.70 -7.58
N PRO A 323 2.97 34.83 -6.84
CA PRO A 323 3.65 36.05 -7.24
C PRO A 323 5.13 35.97 -6.84
N SER A 324 6.01 36.15 -7.83
CA SER A 324 7.42 36.46 -7.67
C SER A 324 7.61 37.79 -6.94
N THR A 325 8.38 37.80 -5.85
CA THR A 325 8.99 39.03 -5.34
C THR A 325 10.46 38.78 -5.02
N SER A 326 11.30 39.41 -5.83
CA SER A 326 12.72 39.62 -5.65
C SER A 326 13.00 40.52 -4.46
N SER A 327 13.90 40.13 -3.55
CA SER A 327 14.80 41.07 -2.87
C SER A 327 16.00 40.37 -2.26
N SER A 328 17.16 40.80 -2.74
CA SER A 328 18.51 40.59 -2.26
C SER A 328 18.74 41.14 -0.85
N SER A 329 19.48 40.43 0.01
CA SER A 329 20.58 40.99 0.83
C SER A 329 21.26 39.87 1.65
N ILE A 330 22.53 39.58 1.36
CA ILE A 330 23.73 39.87 2.18
C ILE A 330 24.00 38.83 3.29
N MET A 331 25.07 38.04 3.09
CA MET A 331 25.78 37.23 4.09
C MET A 331 26.60 38.14 5.04
N PRO A 332 27.02 37.69 6.25
CA PRO A 332 28.40 37.19 6.36
C PRO A 332 28.65 36.07 7.42
N THR A 333 29.46 35.10 7.00
CA THR A 333 30.65 34.46 7.65
C THR A 333 30.82 34.32 9.18
N THR A 334 31.35 33.14 9.53
CA THR A 334 32.34 32.83 10.60
C THR A 334 31.81 32.27 11.92
N PHE A 335 32.11 30.99 12.21
CA PHE A 335 32.96 30.60 13.35
C PHE A 335 33.29 29.09 13.31
N GLU A 336 34.58 28.78 13.13
CA GLU A 336 35.18 27.48 13.45
C GLU A 336 35.45 27.39 14.97
N ARG A 337 35.25 26.20 15.56
CA ARG A 337 36.05 25.79 16.72
C ARG A 337 36.19 24.26 16.79
N THR A 338 37.42 23.84 16.58
CA THR A 338 38.02 22.51 16.76
C THR A 338 38.20 22.19 18.25
N ALA A 339 37.95 20.94 18.67
CA ALA A 339 38.83 20.18 19.59
C ALA A 339 38.28 18.78 19.91
N ASN A 340 39.19 17.80 19.86
CA ASN A 340 39.10 16.38 20.21
C ASN A 340 38.54 16.07 21.62
N LEU A 341 38.01 14.86 21.82
CA LEU A 341 38.58 13.81 22.71
C LEU A 341 37.67 12.55 22.78
N GLN A 342 38.32 11.40 22.87
CA GLN A 342 37.84 10.00 22.78
C GLN A 342 37.18 9.45 24.08
N PRO A 343 36.54 8.25 24.04
CA PRO A 343 35.61 7.77 25.07
C PRO A 343 36.22 6.77 26.09
N ALA A 344 35.53 6.55 27.22
CA ALA A 344 35.83 5.53 28.23
C ALA A 344 34.57 4.71 28.60
N GLN A 345 34.78 3.40 28.80
CA GLN A 345 33.82 2.36 29.19
C GLN A 345 33.83 2.11 30.71
N GLU A 346 32.72 1.63 31.29
CA GLU A 346 32.59 0.69 32.45
C GLU A 346 31.10 0.70 32.89
N SER A 347 30.28 -0.33 32.63
CA SER A 347 30.07 -1.62 33.34
C SER A 347 29.51 -1.50 34.76
N THR A 348 28.30 -2.04 35.00
CA THR A 348 27.97 -2.95 36.13
C THR A 348 26.57 -3.55 35.96
N ALA A 349 26.46 -4.85 36.25
CA ALA A 349 25.31 -5.73 36.10
C ALA A 349 24.59 -6.00 37.45
N SER A 350 23.33 -6.44 37.43
CA SER A 350 22.86 -7.57 38.27
C SER A 350 21.46 -8.07 37.88
N SER A 351 21.35 -9.40 37.81
CA SER A 351 20.22 -10.28 37.52
C SER A 351 19.31 -10.58 38.72
N PHE A 352 18.02 -10.91 38.48
CA PHE A 352 17.23 -11.87 39.26
C PHE A 352 15.93 -12.20 38.47
N ALA A 353 15.78 -13.38 37.85
CA ALA A 353 15.37 -14.71 38.36
C ALA A 353 13.89 -15.02 38.02
N GLU A 354 13.69 -16.27 37.63
CA GLU A 354 12.60 -16.90 36.90
C GLU A 354 11.67 -17.66 37.86
N ALA A 355 10.36 -17.70 37.58
CA ALA A 355 9.44 -18.70 38.13
C ALA A 355 8.22 -18.90 37.22
N THR A 356 7.87 -20.16 37.09
CA THR A 356 6.97 -20.83 36.15
C THR A 356 5.50 -20.90 36.61
N ASP A 357 4.59 -21.06 35.65
CA ASP A 357 3.69 -22.23 35.50
C ASP A 357 2.17 -21.96 35.30
N SER A 358 1.64 -22.73 34.34
CA SER A 358 0.32 -23.38 34.27
C SER A 358 -0.94 -22.68 33.72
N ASN A 359 -1.49 -23.37 32.70
CA ASN A 359 -2.91 -23.60 32.34
C ASN A 359 -3.76 -22.40 31.85
N GLY A 360 -4.59 -22.50 30.81
CA GLY A 360 -5.03 -23.61 29.97
C GLY A 360 -6.24 -23.17 29.11
N THR A 361 -6.63 -24.07 28.18
CA THR A 361 -7.96 -24.26 27.56
C THR A 361 -8.53 -23.25 26.54
N ASP A 362 -8.52 -23.68 25.26
CA ASP A 362 -9.68 -24.01 24.40
C ASP A 362 -10.85 -23.02 24.30
N SER A 363 -11.11 -22.48 23.10
CA SER A 363 -12.45 -22.06 22.66
C SER A 363 -12.54 -21.84 21.14
N ASP A 364 -13.26 -22.77 20.51
CA ASP A 364 -13.99 -22.77 19.23
C ASP A 364 -14.18 -21.44 18.46
N ASP A 365 -13.70 -21.44 17.21
CA ASP A 365 -13.94 -20.40 16.19
C ASP A 365 -15.39 -20.48 15.63
N ILE A 366 -16.26 -19.62 16.16
CA ILE A 366 -17.71 -19.56 15.86
C ILE A 366 -18.08 -18.83 14.54
N TYR A 367 -17.10 -18.40 13.73
CA TYR A 367 -17.31 -17.37 12.69
C TYR A 367 -17.51 -17.88 11.25
N ASN A 368 -17.80 -19.17 11.04
CA ASN A 368 -17.92 -19.76 9.69
C ASN A 368 -19.35 -20.08 9.24
N ARG A 369 -20.37 -19.36 9.73
CA ARG A 369 -21.76 -19.59 9.28
C ARG A 369 -22.17 -18.62 8.17
N THR A 370 -22.22 -19.13 6.94
CA THR A 370 -22.88 -18.50 5.80
C THR A 370 -24.38 -18.42 6.08
N THR A 371 -24.88 -17.26 6.50
CA THR A 371 -26.31 -16.94 6.55
C THR A 371 -26.63 -15.98 5.41
N ASP A 372 -26.86 -16.53 4.22
CA ASP A 372 -27.45 -15.83 3.08
C ASP A 372 -28.51 -16.78 2.48
N ASP A 373 -29.67 -16.87 3.13
CA ASP A 373 -30.92 -17.39 2.54
C ASP A 373 -32.07 -16.52 3.05
N GLU A 374 -32.32 -15.40 2.37
CA GLU A 374 -33.58 -14.68 2.48
C GLU A 374 -33.96 -14.21 1.07
N SER A 375 -34.70 -15.08 0.39
CA SER A 375 -35.41 -14.77 -0.85
C SER A 375 -36.67 -13.97 -0.49
N PRO A 376 -37.01 -12.87 -1.18
CA PRO A 376 -38.27 -12.21 -0.95
C PRO A 376 -39.39 -13.07 -1.57
N THR A 377 -40.18 -13.73 -0.72
CA THR A 377 -41.47 -14.28 -1.12
C THR A 377 -42.45 -13.13 -1.35
N ALA A 378 -43.13 -13.19 -2.49
CA ALA A 378 -44.11 -12.21 -2.94
C ALA A 378 -45.34 -12.15 -2.00
N SER A 379 -45.90 -10.95 -1.86
CA SER A 379 -47.26 -10.73 -1.35
C SER A 379 -47.86 -9.50 -2.02
N ASN A 380 -48.45 -9.70 -3.20
CA ASN A 380 -49.81 -9.30 -3.57
C ASN A 380 -50.13 -9.74 -5.01
#